data_AF-A0A924ZRI3-F1
#
_entry.id   AF-A0A924ZRI3-F1
#
_cell.length_a   1.000
_cell.length_b   1.000
_cell.length_c   1.000
_cell.angle_alpha   90.00
_cell.angle_beta   90.00
_cell.angle_gamma   90.00
#
_symmetry.space_group_name_H-M   'P 1'
#
loop_
_entity.id
_entity.type
_entity.pdbx_description
1 polymer ?
#
loop_
_entity_poly.entity_id
_entity_poly.type
_entity_poly.pdbx_seq_one_letter_code
_entity_poly.pdbx_strand_id
1 'polypeptide(L)'
;MADKSVNELAQQVGRPVEKLLAQLVEAGLPARTASGLVTDSEQEKLVAHLRQSHGQAAQDKQITLQRKTLGTAKVASSNGKAKTINVEVRKKHTFVKPDPSVQIAERAKLELEAKARIQASIQASAQEKAQDNKSDEVKAAEKARAEADAKHQATLDAMRQQTDKKASEKKEVVVKKRAVKINETPEQKKVREAEEARLEAARRVAAEAA
;
A
#
# COMPACT_ATOMS: atom_id res chain seq x y z
N MET A 1 58.05 9.16 19.01
CA MET A 1 57.84 10.26 18.05
C MET A 1 59.03 11.21 18.19
N ALA A 2 59.09 12.30 17.44
CA ALA A 2 60.18 13.28 17.53
C ALA A 2 59.61 14.56 18.14
N ASP A 3 60.42 15.25 18.95
CA ASP A 3 60.05 16.52 19.59
C ASP A 3 59.65 17.56 18.53
N LYS A 4 58.56 18.28 18.77
CA LYS A 4 57.99 19.26 17.83
C LYS A 4 57.83 20.61 18.49
N SER A 5 57.96 21.68 17.72
CA SER A 5 57.62 23.00 18.23
C SER A 5 56.10 23.16 18.41
N VAL A 6 55.68 24.03 19.33
CA VAL A 6 54.25 24.34 19.55
C VAL A 6 53.60 24.84 18.26
N ASN A 7 54.30 25.65 17.46
CA ASN A 7 53.77 26.16 16.19
C ASN A 7 53.53 25.05 15.16
N GLU A 8 54.47 24.11 15.01
CA GLU A 8 54.31 22.95 14.12
C GLU A 8 53.18 22.04 14.58
N LEU A 9 53.06 21.80 15.90
CA LEU A 9 51.98 21.01 16.47
C LEU A 9 50.61 21.66 16.23
N ALA A 10 50.53 22.98 16.40
CA ALA A 10 49.32 23.75 16.14
C ALA A 10 48.88 23.67 14.67
N GLN A 11 49.82 23.80 13.74
CA GLN A 11 49.57 23.64 12.30
C GLN A 11 49.12 22.21 11.95
N GLN A 12 49.76 21.19 12.52
CA GLN A 12 49.41 19.79 12.27
C GLN A 12 47.98 19.45 12.73
N VAL A 13 47.55 20.02 13.87
CA VAL A 13 46.21 19.78 14.44
C VAL A 13 45.17 20.79 13.91
N GLY A 14 45.59 21.80 13.14
CA GLY A 14 44.71 22.83 12.59
C GLY A 14 44.08 23.72 13.66
N ARG A 15 44.78 23.97 14.78
CA ARG A 15 44.31 24.85 15.87
C ARG A 15 45.18 26.10 15.96
N PRO A 16 44.62 27.25 16.38
CA PRO A 16 45.43 28.44 16.60
C PRO A 16 46.42 28.23 17.75
N VAL A 17 47.63 28.77 17.59
CA VAL A 17 48.76 28.60 18.55
C VAL A 17 48.36 29.03 19.96
N GLU A 18 47.64 30.15 20.08
CA GLU A 18 47.17 30.68 21.37
C GLU A 18 46.30 29.69 22.15
N LYS A 19 45.43 28.95 21.45
CA LYS A 19 44.58 27.92 22.08
C LYS A 19 45.40 26.72 22.51
N LEU A 20 46.40 26.33 21.72
CA LEU A 20 47.27 25.23 22.09
C LEU A 20 48.10 25.57 23.33
N LEU A 21 48.61 26.79 23.43
CA LEU A 21 49.31 27.29 24.62
C LEU A 21 48.42 27.26 25.86
N ALA A 22 47.18 27.74 25.75
CA ALA A 22 46.21 27.67 26.85
C ALA A 22 45.96 26.21 27.30
N GLN A 23 45.83 25.28 26.34
CA GLN A 23 45.59 23.86 26.63
C GLN A 23 46.80 23.17 27.27
N LEU A 24 48.02 23.55 26.91
CA LEU A 24 49.23 23.06 27.55
C LEU A 24 49.28 23.48 29.03
N VAL A 25 48.97 24.76 29.32
CA VAL A 25 48.91 25.27 30.70
C VAL A 25 47.79 24.59 31.50
N GLU A 26 46.62 24.41 30.90
CA GLU A 26 45.49 23.70 31.53
C GLU A 26 45.81 22.23 31.83
N ALA A 27 46.62 21.58 30.98
CA ALA A 27 47.14 20.24 31.20
C ALA A 27 48.25 20.16 32.27
N GLY A 28 48.59 21.27 32.93
CA GLY A 28 49.60 21.34 33.99
C GLY A 28 51.05 21.37 33.48
N LEU A 29 51.26 21.70 32.21
CA LEU A 29 52.59 21.89 31.62
C LEU A 29 53.05 23.35 31.82
N PRO A 30 54.37 23.61 31.89
CA PRO A 30 54.88 24.97 32.07
C PRO A 30 54.44 25.88 30.91
N ALA A 31 54.17 27.15 31.22
CA ALA A 31 53.85 28.16 30.21
C ALA A 31 55.04 28.37 29.26
N ARG A 32 54.77 28.36 27.96
CA ARG A 32 55.78 28.43 26.89
C ARG A 32 55.37 29.39 25.80
N THR A 33 56.32 29.74 24.94
CA THR A 33 56.10 30.56 23.76
C THR A 33 55.88 29.68 22.52
N ALA A 34 55.50 30.29 21.40
CA ALA A 34 55.20 29.59 20.14
C ALA A 34 56.36 28.73 19.59
N SER A 35 57.61 29.05 19.94
CA SER A 35 58.81 28.32 19.52
C SER A 35 59.27 27.25 20.53
N GLY A 36 58.54 27.02 21.62
CA GLY A 36 58.89 26.00 22.61
C GLY A 36 58.80 24.58 22.04
N LEU A 37 59.71 23.70 22.45
CA LEU A 37 59.78 22.29 22.01
C LEU A 37 58.96 21.37 22.92
N VAL A 38 57.84 20.83 22.44
CA VAL A 38 57.00 19.87 23.16
C VAL A 38 57.57 18.47 23.00
N THR A 39 57.87 17.83 24.13
CA THR A 39 58.35 16.44 24.14
C THR A 39 57.21 15.45 24.01
N ASP A 40 57.51 14.22 23.59
CA ASP A 40 56.51 13.16 23.44
C ASP A 40 55.68 12.91 24.72
N SER A 41 56.33 12.91 25.89
CA SER A 41 55.63 12.72 27.18
C SER A 41 54.66 13.86 27.49
N GLU A 42 55.00 15.09 27.13
CA GLU A 42 54.12 16.25 27.30
C GLU A 42 52.94 16.21 26.32
N GLN A 43 53.17 15.75 25.09
CA GLN A 43 52.12 15.53 24.11
C GLN A 43 51.11 14.48 24.59
N GLU A 44 51.58 13.37 25.18
CA GLU A 44 50.70 12.36 25.77
C GLU A 44 49.85 12.91 26.92
N LYS A 45 50.45 13.72 27.80
CA LYS A 45 49.72 14.40 28.89
C LYS A 45 48.65 15.35 28.36
N LEU A 46 48.97 16.16 27.35
CA LEU A 46 48.00 17.03 26.69
C LEU A 46 46.83 16.22 26.12
N VAL A 47 47.11 15.11 25.43
CA VAL A 47 46.08 14.23 24.86
C VAL A 47 45.22 13.60 25.96
N ALA A 48 45.82 13.15 27.06
CA ALA A 48 45.09 12.62 28.21
C ALA A 48 44.15 13.67 28.82
N HIS A 49 44.63 14.90 29.03
CA HIS A 49 43.81 16.02 29.51
C HIS A 49 42.64 16.32 28.57
N LEU A 50 42.89 16.39 27.25
CA LEU A 50 41.83 16.63 26.27
C LEU A 50 40.80 15.51 26.25
N ARG A 51 41.21 14.25 26.38
CA ARG A 51 40.30 13.10 26.48
C ARG A 51 39.44 13.19 27.75
N GLN A 52 40.00 13.62 28.87
CA GLN A 52 39.27 13.84 30.10
C GLN A 52 38.24 14.97 29.96
N SER A 53 38.67 16.13 29.45
CA SER A 53 37.81 17.32 29.24
C SER A 53 36.66 17.04 28.28
N HIS A 54 36.89 16.26 27.23
CA HIS A 54 35.86 15.84 26.28
C HIS A 54 35.03 14.63 26.76
N GLY A 55 35.15 14.22 28.02
CA GLY A 55 34.31 13.18 28.62
C GLY A 55 34.54 11.78 28.03
N GLN A 56 35.72 11.52 27.46
CA GLN A 56 36.13 10.14 27.11
C GLN A 56 36.53 9.34 28.36
N ALA A 57 37.01 10.01 29.40
CA ALA A 57 37.41 9.40 30.67
C ALA A 57 36.55 9.82 31.87
N ALA A 58 35.48 10.60 31.64
CA ALA A 58 34.47 10.85 32.66
C ALA A 58 33.72 9.55 32.99
N GLN A 59 33.84 9.08 34.24
CA GLN A 59 33.09 7.95 34.81
C GLN A 59 31.57 8.20 34.78
N ASP A 60 31.17 9.48 34.80
CA ASP A 60 29.78 9.88 34.67
C ASP A 60 29.37 9.87 33.20
N LYS A 61 28.93 8.70 32.72
CA LYS A 61 28.32 8.49 31.40
C LYS A 61 27.00 9.25 31.21
N GLN A 62 26.59 10.10 32.15
CA GLN A 62 25.25 10.67 32.23
C GLN A 62 25.28 12.19 32.09
N ILE A 63 24.60 12.72 31.08
CA ILE A 63 24.37 14.16 30.90
C ILE A 63 22.88 14.42 31.10
N THR A 64 22.54 15.35 31.99
CA THR A 64 21.15 15.70 32.26
C THR A 64 20.78 17.03 31.59
N LEU A 65 19.81 17.03 30.69
CA LEU A 65 19.20 18.22 30.11
C LEU A 65 17.97 18.64 30.93
N GLN A 66 17.99 19.88 31.42
CA GLN A 66 16.83 20.49 32.06
C GLN A 66 16.12 21.40 31.06
N ARG A 67 14.82 21.16 30.82
CA ARG A 67 13.99 22.04 30.01
C ARG A 67 12.90 22.65 30.87
N LYS A 68 12.79 23.97 30.83
CA LYS A 68 11.72 24.76 31.43
C LYS A 68 10.72 25.14 30.33
N THR A 69 9.46 24.79 30.52
CA THR A 69 8.37 25.23 29.64
C THR A 69 7.36 25.99 30.47
N LEU A 70 7.12 27.24 30.11
CA LEU A 70 6.09 28.08 30.71
C LEU A 70 4.80 27.93 29.89
N GLY A 71 3.68 27.69 30.55
CA GLY A 71 2.34 27.63 29.96
C GLY A 71 1.35 28.41 30.80
N THR A 72 0.16 28.67 30.25
CA THR A 72 -0.93 29.34 30.97
C THR A 72 -2.09 28.38 31.15
N ALA A 73 -2.51 28.14 32.39
CA ALA A 73 -3.67 27.31 32.70
C ALA A 73 -4.84 28.19 33.16
N LYS A 74 -6.01 28.00 32.54
CA LYS A 74 -7.27 28.59 33.03
C LYS A 74 -7.88 27.64 34.05
N VAL A 75 -8.00 28.08 35.30
CA VAL A 75 -8.56 27.29 36.39
C VAL A 75 -9.86 27.95 36.86
N ALA A 76 -10.91 27.15 37.02
CA ALA A 76 -12.15 27.62 37.62
C ALA A 76 -11.92 27.85 39.12
N SER A 77 -12.09 29.10 39.58
CA SER A 77 -12.02 29.44 41.00
C SER A 77 -13.36 29.14 41.67
N SER A 78 -13.37 28.79 42.96
CA SER A 78 -14.58 28.44 43.74
C SER A 78 -15.70 29.48 43.69
N ASN A 79 -15.37 30.74 43.35
CA ASN A 79 -16.32 31.84 43.23
C ASN A 79 -16.88 32.03 41.80
N GLY A 80 -16.82 31.01 40.94
CA GLY A 80 -17.43 31.00 39.61
C GLY A 80 -16.72 31.82 38.52
N LYS A 81 -15.64 32.53 38.84
CA LYS A 81 -14.82 33.29 37.87
C LYS A 81 -13.54 32.52 37.52
N ALA A 82 -13.25 32.35 36.22
CA ALA A 82 -12.04 31.68 35.76
C ALA A 82 -10.80 32.57 35.93
N LYS A 83 -9.72 32.03 36.51
CA LYS A 83 -8.43 32.71 36.66
C LYS A 83 -7.39 32.07 35.75
N THR A 84 -6.55 32.88 35.12
CA THR A 84 -5.42 32.40 34.32
C THR A 84 -4.16 32.43 35.19
N ILE A 85 -3.49 31.29 35.30
CA ILE A 85 -2.28 31.11 36.12
C ILE A 85 -1.14 30.69 35.19
N ASN A 86 0.04 31.26 35.40
CA ASN A 86 1.25 30.83 34.72
C ASN A 86 1.79 29.56 35.39
N VAL A 87 1.86 28.46 34.65
CA VAL A 87 2.36 27.17 35.10
C VAL A 87 3.73 26.93 34.45
N GLU A 88 4.74 26.69 35.28
CA GLU A 88 6.06 26.27 34.81
C GLU A 88 6.20 24.75 34.95
N VAL A 89 6.31 24.05 33.83
CA VAL A 89 6.67 22.63 33.81
C VAL A 89 8.18 22.51 33.62
N ARG A 90 8.86 21.92 34.60
CA ARG A 90 10.28 21.58 34.52
C ARG A 90 10.43 20.11 34.18
N LYS A 91 11.03 19.82 33.03
CA LYS A 91 11.31 18.45 32.59
C LYS A 91 12.81 18.18 32.68
N LYS A 92 13.17 17.12 33.42
CA LYS A 92 14.50 16.54 33.45
C LYS A 92 14.57 15.41 32.41
N HIS A 93 15.49 15.50 31.46
CA HIS A 93 15.81 14.42 30.53
C HIS A 93 17.25 14.01 30.71
N THR A 94 17.47 12.72 30.94
CA THR A 94 18.78 12.19 31.31
C THR A 94 19.31 11.32 30.19
N PHE A 95 20.37 11.76 29.52
CA PHE A 95 21.04 11.01 28.47
C PHE A 95 22.21 10.23 29.06
N VAL A 96 22.23 8.91 28.83
CA VAL A 96 23.36 8.05 29.17
C VAL A 96 24.10 7.71 27.88
N LYS A 97 25.42 7.88 27.84
CA LYS A 97 26.27 7.50 26.72
C LYS A 97 26.22 5.97 26.59
N PRO A 98 25.60 5.42 25.53
CA PRO A 98 25.47 3.97 25.39
C PRO A 98 26.84 3.37 25.15
N ASP A 99 27.11 2.19 25.73
CA ASP A 99 28.35 1.47 25.47
C ASP A 99 28.51 1.21 23.96
N PRO A 100 29.73 1.29 23.41
CA PRO A 100 29.96 1.21 21.97
C PRO A 100 29.45 -0.12 21.37
N SER A 101 29.48 -1.21 22.14
CA SER A 101 28.92 -2.51 21.73
C SER A 101 27.39 -2.48 21.57
N VAL A 102 26.70 -1.78 22.48
CA VAL A 102 25.23 -1.60 22.43
C VAL A 102 24.85 -0.73 21.23
N GLN A 103 25.63 0.32 20.93
CA GLN A 103 25.39 1.16 19.76
C GLN A 103 25.52 0.40 18.44
N ILE A 104 26.52 -0.49 18.34
CA ILE A 104 26.70 -1.34 17.14
C ILE A 104 25.51 -2.29 16.99
N ALA A 105 25.08 -2.94 18.08
CA ALA A 105 23.94 -3.84 18.06
C ALA A 105 22.62 -3.12 17.73
N GLU A 106 22.40 -1.92 18.27
CA GLU A 106 21.21 -1.11 18.00
C GLU A 106 21.18 -0.59 16.56
N ARG A 107 22.32 -0.15 16.02
CA ARG A 107 22.45 0.20 14.60
C ARG A 107 22.17 -0.98 13.68
N ALA A 108 22.70 -2.15 14.01
CA ALA A 108 22.42 -3.37 13.25
C ALA A 108 20.92 -3.72 13.27
N LYS A 109 20.25 -3.59 14.43
CA LYS A 109 18.80 -3.78 14.54
C LYS A 109 18.00 -2.78 13.71
N LEU A 110 18.34 -1.49 13.79
CA LEU A 110 17.70 -0.43 13.01
C LEU A 110 17.87 -0.65 11.50
N GLU A 111 19.06 -1.08 11.07
CA GLU A 111 19.32 -1.38 9.65
C GLU A 111 18.51 -2.60 9.18
N LEU A 112 18.39 -3.63 10.02
CA LEU A 112 17.58 -4.82 9.74
C LEU A 112 16.08 -4.48 9.67
N GLU A 113 15.59 -3.65 10.59
CA GLU A 113 14.21 -3.16 10.57
C GLU A 113 13.93 -2.29 9.34
N ALA A 114 14.86 -1.41 8.96
CA ALA A 114 14.74 -0.60 7.75
C ALA A 114 14.68 -1.47 6.49
N LYS A 115 15.56 -2.48 6.39
CA LYS A 115 15.54 -3.47 5.28
C LYS A 115 14.22 -4.24 5.25
N ALA A 116 13.71 -4.69 6.40
CA ALA A 116 12.44 -5.39 6.49
C ALA A 116 11.25 -4.50 6.06
N ARG A 117 11.23 -3.22 6.47
CA ARG A 117 10.20 -2.25 6.05
C ARG A 117 10.23 -2.00 4.54
N ILE A 118 11.42 -1.85 3.95
CA ILE A 118 11.57 -1.67 2.49
C ILE A 118 11.06 -2.91 1.75
N GLN A 119 11.47 -4.11 2.18
CA GLN A 119 10.99 -5.36 1.56
C GLN A 119 9.48 -5.52 1.68
N ALA A 120 8.89 -5.25 2.84
CA ALA A 120 7.44 -5.29 3.04
C ALA A 120 6.72 -4.30 2.12
N SER A 121 7.24 -3.08 1.95
CA SER A 121 6.68 -2.09 1.04
C SER A 121 6.73 -2.53 -0.43
N ILE A 122 7.82 -3.17 -0.86
CA ILE A 122 7.96 -3.69 -2.23
C ILE A 122 6.96 -4.83 -2.46
N GLN A 123 6.82 -5.76 -1.50
CA GLN A 123 5.87 -6.87 -1.60
C GLN A 123 4.41 -6.37 -1.64
N ALA A 124 4.06 -5.41 -0.78
CA ALA A 124 2.72 -4.81 -0.78
C ALA A 124 2.40 -4.15 -2.12
N SER A 125 3.32 -3.35 -2.67
CA SER A 125 3.13 -2.71 -3.98
C SER A 125 3.03 -3.72 -5.13
N ALA A 126 3.81 -4.81 -5.09
CA ALA A 126 3.71 -5.87 -6.08
C ALA A 126 2.36 -6.61 -6.01
N GLN A 127 1.85 -6.86 -4.81
CA GLN A 127 0.56 -7.51 -4.60
C GLN A 127 -0.60 -6.63 -5.06
N GLU A 128 -0.56 -5.33 -4.78
CA GLU A 128 -1.55 -4.35 -5.25
C GLU A 128 -1.61 -4.32 -6.78
N LYS A 129 -0.45 -4.20 -7.45
CA LYS A 129 -0.38 -4.26 -8.93
C LYS A 129 -0.90 -5.58 -9.50
N ALA A 130 -0.61 -6.69 -8.85
CA ALA A 130 -1.11 -8.00 -9.29
C ALA A 130 -2.64 -8.12 -9.11
N GLN A 131 -3.21 -7.48 -8.09
CA GLN A 131 -4.65 -7.47 -7.84
C GLN A 131 -5.37 -6.54 -8.82
N ASP A 132 -4.79 -5.38 -9.13
CA ASP A 132 -5.32 -4.45 -10.12
C ASP A 132 -5.36 -5.10 -11.51
N ASN A 133 -4.25 -5.70 -11.95
CA ASN A 133 -4.17 -6.41 -13.22
C ASN A 133 -5.23 -7.54 -13.33
N LYS A 134 -5.40 -8.34 -12.27
CA LYS A 134 -6.45 -9.37 -12.24
C LYS A 134 -7.84 -8.77 -12.32
N SER A 135 -8.08 -7.64 -11.64
CA SER A 135 -9.38 -6.98 -11.68
C SER A 135 -9.70 -6.42 -13.06
N ASP A 136 -8.69 -5.91 -13.78
CA ASP A 136 -8.83 -5.39 -15.14
C ASP A 136 -9.02 -6.51 -16.16
N GLU A 137 -8.33 -7.64 -16.01
CA GLU A 137 -8.55 -8.85 -16.81
C GLU A 137 -9.97 -9.39 -16.64
N VAL A 138 -10.49 -9.46 -15.41
CA VAL A 138 -11.86 -9.92 -15.13
C VAL A 138 -12.88 -8.97 -15.75
N LYS A 139 -12.71 -7.66 -15.59
CA LYS A 139 -13.61 -6.66 -16.20
C LYS A 139 -13.57 -6.72 -17.73
N ALA A 140 -12.41 -6.93 -18.34
CA ALA A 140 -12.26 -7.07 -19.79
C ALA A 140 -12.94 -8.35 -20.30
N ALA A 141 -12.76 -9.47 -19.59
CA ALA A 141 -13.41 -10.74 -19.92
C ALA A 141 -14.95 -10.67 -19.79
N GLU A 142 -15.47 -9.99 -18.77
CA GLU A 142 -16.91 -9.80 -18.57
C GLU A 142 -17.51 -8.93 -19.67
N LYS A 143 -16.86 -7.82 -20.04
CA LYS A 143 -17.29 -6.98 -21.17
C LYS A 143 -17.32 -7.75 -22.49
N ALA A 144 -16.29 -8.57 -22.76
CA ALA A 144 -16.24 -9.39 -23.97
C ALA A 144 -17.36 -10.44 -24.02
N ARG A 145 -17.70 -11.06 -22.88
CA ARG A 145 -18.84 -11.99 -22.78
C ARG A 145 -20.17 -11.28 -22.99
N ALA A 146 -20.39 -10.14 -22.33
CA ALA A 146 -21.62 -9.36 -22.49
C ALA A 146 -21.83 -8.89 -23.94
N GLU A 147 -20.77 -8.49 -24.64
CA GLU A 147 -20.85 -8.10 -26.05
C GLU A 147 -21.15 -9.30 -26.98
N ALA A 148 -20.58 -10.47 -26.69
CA ALA A 148 -20.87 -11.70 -27.42
C ALA A 148 -22.33 -12.16 -27.22
N ASP A 149 -22.82 -12.13 -25.98
CA ASP A 149 -24.20 -12.48 -25.64
C ASP A 149 -25.20 -11.50 -26.29
N ALA A 150 -24.92 -10.20 -26.28
CA ALA A 150 -25.75 -9.19 -26.94
C ALA A 150 -25.82 -9.40 -28.47
N LYS A 151 -24.68 -9.72 -29.11
CA LYS A 151 -24.66 -10.07 -30.54
C LYS A 151 -25.47 -11.32 -30.83
N HIS A 152 -25.33 -12.36 -30.00
CA HIS A 152 -26.09 -13.60 -30.16
C HIS A 152 -27.61 -13.35 -30.00
N GLN A 153 -28.04 -12.61 -28.97
CA GLN A 153 -29.46 -12.25 -28.80
C GLN A 153 -29.99 -11.43 -29.98
N ALA A 154 -29.25 -10.43 -30.45
CA ALA A 154 -29.63 -9.64 -31.62
C ALA A 154 -29.81 -10.50 -32.88
N THR A 155 -28.94 -11.51 -33.10
CA THR A 155 -29.09 -12.45 -34.23
C THR A 155 -30.33 -13.33 -34.10
N LEU A 156 -30.65 -13.83 -32.90
CA LEU A 156 -31.85 -14.64 -32.65
C LEU A 156 -33.13 -13.82 -32.85
N ASP A 157 -33.17 -12.59 -32.35
CA ASP A 157 -34.31 -11.70 -32.50
C ASP A 157 -34.52 -11.29 -33.97
N ALA A 158 -33.44 -11.05 -34.72
CA ALA A 158 -33.52 -10.80 -36.15
C ALA A 158 -34.09 -12.02 -36.93
N MET A 159 -33.68 -13.24 -36.58
CA MET A 159 -34.24 -14.47 -37.15
C MET A 159 -35.73 -14.62 -36.80
N ARG A 160 -36.14 -14.35 -35.55
CA ARG A 160 -37.56 -14.39 -35.13
C ARG A 160 -38.43 -13.40 -35.91
N GLN A 161 -37.97 -12.16 -36.05
CA GLN A 161 -38.70 -11.14 -36.84
C GLN A 161 -38.84 -11.53 -38.32
N GLN A 162 -37.85 -12.20 -38.91
CA GLN A 162 -37.98 -12.73 -40.27
C GLN A 162 -38.99 -13.88 -40.38
N THR A 163 -39.05 -14.76 -39.37
CA THR A 163 -40.05 -15.84 -39.34
C THR A 163 -41.46 -15.34 -39.13
N ASP A 164 -41.66 -14.31 -38.30
CA ASP A 164 -42.97 -13.70 -38.06
C ASP A 164 -43.48 -12.91 -39.27
N LYS A 165 -42.59 -12.19 -39.98
CA LYS A 165 -42.94 -11.53 -41.25
C LYS A 165 -43.35 -12.55 -42.32
N LYS A 166 -42.61 -13.64 -42.50
CA LYS A 166 -42.99 -14.72 -43.43
C LYS A 166 -44.28 -15.45 -43.01
N ALA A 167 -44.58 -15.56 -41.72
CA ALA A 167 -45.84 -16.13 -41.24
C ALA A 167 -47.03 -15.17 -41.46
N SER A 168 -46.81 -13.86 -41.36
CA SER A 168 -47.83 -12.84 -41.64
C SER A 168 -48.15 -12.74 -43.13
N GLU A 169 -47.16 -12.83 -44.03
CA GLU A 169 -47.37 -12.90 -45.48
C GLU A 169 -48.12 -14.18 -45.89
N LYS A 170 -47.83 -15.32 -45.25
CA LYS A 170 -48.59 -16.56 -45.47
C LYS A 170 -50.03 -16.46 -44.94
N LYS A 171 -50.29 -15.75 -43.84
CA LYS A 171 -51.66 -15.49 -43.37
C LYS A 171 -52.40 -14.49 -44.27
N GLU A 172 -51.73 -13.49 -44.84
CA GLU A 172 -52.37 -12.55 -45.78
C GLU A 172 -52.71 -13.21 -47.13
N VAL A 173 -51.89 -14.16 -47.62
CA VAL A 173 -52.20 -14.95 -48.82
C VAL A 173 -53.37 -15.93 -48.59
N VAL A 174 -53.57 -16.44 -47.36
CA VAL A 174 -54.69 -17.34 -47.03
C VAL A 174 -56.00 -16.57 -46.80
N VAL A 175 -55.96 -15.30 -46.37
CA VAL A 175 -57.19 -14.48 -46.20
C VAL A 175 -57.75 -13.99 -47.54
N LYS A 176 -56.92 -13.75 -48.56
CA LYS A 176 -57.40 -13.40 -49.93
C LYS A 176 -57.94 -14.58 -50.75
N LYS A 177 -57.83 -15.83 -50.27
CA LYS A 177 -58.39 -17.03 -50.93
C LYS A 177 -59.63 -17.63 -50.25
N ARG A 178 -60.27 -16.90 -49.33
CA ARG A 178 -61.50 -17.33 -48.65
C ARG A 178 -62.75 -16.52 -49.02
N ALA A 179 -62.79 -15.96 -50.22
CA ALA A 179 -63.96 -15.26 -50.76
C ALA A 179 -64.36 -15.75 -52.16
N VAL A 180 -64.50 -17.07 -52.38
CA VAL A 180 -65.35 -17.60 -53.46
C VAL A 180 -66.04 -18.87 -52.97
N LYS A 181 -67.38 -18.81 -52.86
CA LYS A 181 -68.30 -19.93 -52.65
C LYS A 181 -68.23 -20.91 -53.82
N ILE A 182 -68.13 -22.22 -53.58
CA ILE A 182 -68.62 -23.26 -54.51
C ILE A 182 -69.18 -24.45 -53.69
N ASN A 183 -70.43 -24.83 -54.02
CA ASN A 183 -71.22 -25.96 -53.51
C ASN A 183 -70.48 -27.30 -53.56
N GLU A 184 -70.57 -28.11 -52.49
CA GLU A 184 -70.26 -29.54 -52.53
C GLU A 184 -71.55 -30.36 -52.68
N THR A 185 -71.60 -31.13 -53.76
CA THR A 185 -72.70 -32.01 -54.19
C THR A 185 -72.85 -33.22 -53.23
N PRO A 186 -74.08 -33.70 -52.94
CA PRO A 186 -74.36 -34.78 -51.96
C PRO A 186 -73.76 -36.15 -52.28
N GLU A 187 -73.07 -36.32 -53.41
CA GLU A 187 -72.47 -37.60 -53.79
C GLU A 187 -71.13 -37.87 -53.10
N GLN A 188 -70.34 -36.87 -52.75
CA GLN A 188 -69.02 -37.08 -52.13
C GLN A 188 -69.08 -37.48 -50.64
N LYS A 189 -70.19 -37.19 -49.95
CA LYS A 189 -70.43 -37.64 -48.57
C LYS A 189 -70.79 -39.12 -48.50
N LYS A 190 -71.60 -39.62 -49.44
CA LYS A 190 -71.99 -41.04 -49.50
C LYS A 190 -70.82 -41.96 -49.81
N VAL A 191 -69.84 -41.50 -50.59
CA VAL A 191 -68.63 -42.29 -50.91
C VAL A 191 -67.70 -42.42 -49.69
N ARG A 192 -67.56 -41.37 -48.87
CA ARG A 192 -66.78 -41.45 -47.62
C ARG A 192 -67.46 -42.31 -46.56
N GLU A 193 -68.77 -42.21 -46.44
CA GLU A 193 -69.54 -42.99 -45.46
C GLU A 193 -69.58 -44.49 -45.84
N ALA A 194 -69.64 -44.81 -47.14
CA ALA A 194 -69.53 -46.19 -47.62
C ALA A 194 -68.11 -46.77 -47.47
N GLU A 195 -67.07 -45.94 -47.57
CA GLU A 195 -65.68 -46.36 -47.36
C GLU A 195 -65.38 -46.59 -45.88
N GLU A 196 -65.86 -45.73 -44.97
CA GLU A 196 -65.72 -45.91 -43.52
C GLU A 196 -66.50 -47.14 -43.02
N ALA A 197 -67.72 -47.37 -43.51
CA ALA A 197 -68.48 -48.58 -43.16
C ALA A 197 -67.80 -49.86 -43.65
N ARG A 198 -67.08 -49.81 -44.78
CA ARG A 198 -66.34 -50.95 -45.33
C ARG A 198 -65.05 -51.23 -44.56
N LEU A 199 -64.39 -50.18 -44.07
CA LEU A 199 -63.20 -50.28 -43.22
C LEU A 199 -63.56 -50.77 -41.81
N GLU A 200 -64.73 -50.40 -41.28
CA GLU A 200 -65.26 -50.87 -40.00
C GLU A 200 -65.74 -52.32 -40.06
N ALA A 201 -66.39 -52.73 -41.16
CA ALA A 201 -66.74 -54.13 -41.40
C ALA A 201 -65.50 -55.02 -41.54
N ALA A 202 -64.45 -54.55 -42.23
CA ALA A 202 -63.17 -55.26 -42.31
C ALA A 202 -62.49 -55.40 -40.93
N ARG A 203 -62.67 -54.39 -40.05
CA ARG A 203 -62.16 -54.42 -38.68
C ARG A 203 -62.92 -55.39 -37.77
N ARG A 204 -64.22 -55.57 -37.98
CA ARG A 204 -65.04 -56.56 -37.27
C ARG A 204 -64.74 -57.99 -37.71
N VAL A 205 -64.58 -58.23 -39.01
CA VAL A 205 -64.21 -59.57 -39.53
C VAL A 205 -62.80 -59.97 -39.08
N ALA A 206 -61.87 -59.02 -38.96
CA ALA A 206 -60.53 -59.27 -38.41
C ALA A 206 -60.53 -59.52 -36.88
N ALA A 207 -61.58 -59.09 -36.16
CA ALA A 207 -61.71 -59.30 -34.71
C ALA A 207 -62.45 -60.62 -34.35
N GLU A 208 -63.17 -61.22 -35.30
CA GLU A 208 -63.88 -62.51 -35.11
C GLU A 208 -63.04 -63.73 -35.56
N ALA A 209 -61.88 -63.49 -36.19
CA ALA A 209 -60.94 -64.52 -36.64
C ALA A 209 -59.68 -64.68 -35.76
N ALA A 210 -59.72 -64.16 -34.52
CA ALA A 210 -58.68 -64.31 -33.49
C ALA A 210 -59.30 -64.91 -32.22
#